data_AF-A0A976NY91-F1
#
_entry.id   AF-A0A976NY91-F1
#
_cell.length_a   1.000
_cell.length_b   1.000
_cell.length_c   1.000
_cell.angle_alpha   90.00
_cell.angle_beta   90.00
_cell.angle_gamma   90.00
#
_symmetry.space_group_name_H-M   'P 1'
#
loop_
_entity.id
_entity.type
_entity.pdbx_description
1 polymer ?
#
loop_
_entity_poly.entity_id
_entity_poly.type
_entity_poly.pdbx_seq_one_letter_code
_entity_poly.pdbx_strand_id
1 'polypeptide(L)'
;MQRIACVTSAFALFALQVQCDADASYRRLEALNKSEIKLLDDFFDTKMETRLTDLPKSGQAPEPWSGPLWLSIDDGINYAWNDGQPSPSAKYALAFNMNVKEIMDKTSARSGVDAFKTSKICTSSSQCDNAFCAIRTNAVSGRCLQPWFGLSHGLVPASILEKKPVCSVKHNNVVFEPIDIMGLITFIYAEAVKSNVFIGERYRGEDGTEDAHGRFSVSSYRDVNPGIFHITASNLLGKLNRSFIIDIHADALVWNQPVHTFKVTKQKLMTLKEAAQEFFKQDSYTWNADATEIVHVNSQITTVDAVEIVNGKLSVTLKAEPLPYDYILELNKDGKIVGGEWVRDSLNKHPDFYWIPRGRPAADFVSVTGLSYADVSMLAEKSAACSDKP
;
A
#
# COMPACT_ATOMS: atom_id res chain seq x y z
N MET A 1 -49.39 -31.29 68.86
CA MET A 1 -50.53 -31.41 67.91
C MET A 1 -51.01 -29.99 67.60
N GLN A 2 -51.43 -29.55 66.42
CA GLN A 2 -51.38 -30.07 65.03
C GLN A 2 -51.61 -28.82 64.11
N ARG A 3 -50.73 -28.53 63.13
CA ARG A 3 -50.90 -28.71 61.66
C ARG A 3 -51.93 -27.80 60.91
N ILE A 4 -51.44 -27.12 59.84
CA ILE A 4 -51.94 -27.09 58.42
C ILE A 4 -53.29 -26.34 58.14
N ALA A 5 -53.49 -25.51 57.08
CA ALA A 5 -52.68 -25.08 55.92
C ALA A 5 -53.23 -23.82 55.17
N CYS A 6 -52.42 -23.26 54.23
CA CYS A 6 -52.65 -22.90 52.79
C CYS A 6 -54.07 -22.47 52.28
N VAL A 7 -54.27 -21.65 51.23
CA VAL A 7 -53.51 -21.32 50.00
C VAL A 7 -53.79 -19.86 49.57
N THR A 8 -52.85 -19.16 48.90
CA THR A 8 -53.15 -17.91 48.16
C THR A 8 -52.52 -17.85 46.75
N SER A 9 -53.33 -17.33 45.82
CA SER A 9 -52.95 -16.55 44.62
C SER A 9 -52.09 -17.17 43.50
N ALA A 10 -52.79 -17.55 42.43
CA ALA A 10 -52.44 -17.41 41.00
C ALA A 10 -50.96 -17.33 40.58
N PHE A 11 -50.43 -18.45 40.06
CA PHE A 11 -49.28 -18.45 39.17
C PHE A 11 -49.72 -18.36 37.70
N ALA A 12 -49.15 -17.42 36.95
CA ALA A 12 -49.30 -17.37 35.50
C ALA A 12 -48.50 -18.50 34.83
N LEU A 13 -49.06 -19.13 33.79
CA LEU A 13 -48.30 -20.05 32.95
C LEU A 13 -47.24 -19.28 32.13
N PHE A 14 -45.98 -19.35 32.55
CA PHE A 14 -44.87 -19.21 31.62
C PHE A 14 -44.60 -20.57 30.99
N ALA A 15 -44.97 -20.72 29.72
CA ALA A 15 -44.44 -21.80 28.91
C ALA A 15 -42.94 -21.52 28.69
N LEU A 16 -42.06 -22.41 29.17
CA LEU A 16 -40.67 -22.40 28.73
C LEU A 16 -40.64 -22.82 27.25
N GLN A 17 -40.70 -21.84 26.36
CA GLN A 17 -40.04 -21.99 25.07
C GLN A 17 -38.54 -22.06 25.37
N VAL A 18 -37.95 -23.23 25.13
CA VAL A 18 -36.50 -23.34 24.96
C VAL A 18 -36.19 -22.64 23.64
N GLN A 19 -35.99 -21.33 23.72
CA GLN A 19 -35.32 -20.58 22.67
C GLN A 19 -33.89 -21.15 22.63
N CYS A 20 -33.57 -21.93 21.60
CA CYS A 20 -32.16 -22.12 21.28
C CYS A 20 -31.64 -20.76 20.81
N ASP A 21 -30.72 -20.17 21.56
CA ASP A 21 -30.03 -18.94 21.15
C ASP A 21 -29.30 -19.21 19.83
N ALA A 22 -29.89 -18.72 18.75
CA ALA A 22 -29.36 -18.83 17.39
C ALA A 22 -28.28 -17.76 17.11
N ASP A 23 -27.47 -17.45 18.14
CA ASP A 23 -26.48 -16.36 18.13
C ASP A 23 -25.04 -16.85 18.41
N ALA A 24 -24.81 -18.15 18.18
CA ALA A 24 -23.48 -18.61 17.80
C ALA A 24 -23.28 -18.28 16.31
N SER A 25 -22.98 -17.02 15.99
CA SER A 25 -22.57 -16.63 14.64
C SER A 25 -21.30 -17.40 14.27
N TYR A 26 -21.44 -18.45 13.46
CA TYR A 26 -20.32 -19.24 12.98
C TYR A 26 -19.35 -18.32 12.23
N ARG A 27 -18.22 -17.98 12.85
CA ARG A 27 -17.09 -17.27 12.22
C ARG A 27 -16.80 -17.94 10.88
N ARG A 28 -16.84 -17.20 9.77
CA ARG A 28 -16.42 -17.68 8.46
C ARG A 28 -15.16 -16.93 8.08
N LEU A 29 -14.07 -17.63 7.76
CA LEU A 29 -12.88 -16.98 7.23
C LEU A 29 -13.20 -16.37 5.86
N GLU A 30 -12.48 -15.33 5.47
CA GLU A 30 -12.59 -14.81 4.09
C GLU A 30 -12.14 -15.94 3.17
N ALA A 31 -13.05 -16.46 2.33
CA ALA A 31 -12.68 -17.42 1.31
C ALA A 31 -11.85 -16.72 0.22
N LEU A 32 -10.93 -17.44 -0.43
CA LEU A 32 -10.14 -16.86 -1.51
C LEU A 32 -11.04 -16.33 -2.62
N ASN A 33 -11.02 -15.01 -2.85
CA ASN A 33 -11.89 -14.39 -3.83
C ASN A 33 -11.44 -14.72 -5.26
N LYS A 34 -12.18 -15.63 -5.91
CA LYS A 34 -11.88 -16.11 -7.26
C LYS A 34 -11.91 -14.99 -8.32
N SER A 35 -12.56 -13.85 -8.07
CA SER A 35 -12.50 -12.70 -8.99
C SER A 35 -11.14 -11.99 -8.96
N GLU A 36 -10.42 -12.01 -7.83
CA GLU A 36 -9.09 -11.39 -7.72
C GLU A 36 -8.04 -12.19 -8.48
N ILE A 37 -8.08 -13.53 -8.37
CA ILE A 37 -7.25 -14.41 -9.21
C ILE A 37 -7.57 -14.17 -10.69
N LYS A 38 -8.85 -14.07 -11.06
CA LYS A 38 -9.24 -13.78 -12.45
C LYS A 38 -8.75 -12.39 -12.90
N LEU A 39 -8.78 -11.39 -12.03
CA LEU A 39 -8.29 -10.05 -12.32
C LEU A 39 -6.77 -10.06 -12.57
N LEU A 40 -6.00 -10.82 -11.79
CA LEU A 40 -4.58 -11.05 -12.05
C LEU A 40 -4.35 -11.83 -13.35
N ASP A 41 -5.11 -12.90 -13.59
CA ASP A 41 -5.04 -13.71 -14.81
C ASP A 41 -5.25 -12.85 -16.07
N ASP A 42 -6.33 -12.08 -16.09
CA ASP A 42 -6.73 -11.22 -17.21
C ASP A 42 -5.73 -10.05 -17.41
N PHE A 43 -5.12 -9.56 -16.33
CA PHE A 43 -4.18 -8.44 -16.39
C PHE A 43 -2.80 -8.84 -16.92
N PHE A 44 -2.31 -10.03 -16.56
CA PHE A 44 -1.01 -10.54 -17.02
C PHE A 44 -1.10 -11.44 -18.26
N ASP A 45 -2.30 -11.69 -18.79
CA ASP A 45 -2.57 -12.63 -19.89
C ASP A 45 -1.95 -14.03 -19.64
N THR A 46 -1.99 -14.49 -18.39
CA THR A 46 -1.40 -15.76 -17.95
C THR A 46 -2.09 -16.26 -16.70
N LYS A 47 -2.21 -17.58 -16.55
CA LYS A 47 -2.81 -18.16 -15.35
C LYS A 47 -1.87 -18.07 -14.15
N MET A 48 -2.34 -17.45 -13.07
CA MET A 48 -1.68 -17.50 -11.77
C MET A 48 -1.63 -18.95 -11.28
N GLU A 49 -0.46 -19.38 -10.83
CA GLU A 49 -0.34 -20.66 -10.15
C GLU A 49 -1.04 -20.60 -8.80
N THR A 50 -1.74 -21.68 -8.45
CA THR A 50 -2.55 -21.80 -7.22
C THR A 50 -2.23 -23.07 -6.44
N ARG A 51 -1.52 -24.05 -7.04
CA ARG A 51 -1.02 -25.22 -6.32
C ARG A 51 0.22 -24.85 -5.53
N LEU A 52 0.20 -25.09 -4.21
CA LEU A 52 1.29 -24.67 -3.32
C LEU A 52 2.64 -25.31 -3.68
N THR A 53 2.66 -26.54 -4.20
CA THR A 53 3.91 -27.23 -4.61
C THR A 53 4.57 -26.61 -5.82
N ASP A 54 3.81 -25.90 -6.66
CA ASP A 54 4.24 -25.38 -7.96
C ASP A 54 4.55 -23.87 -7.89
N LEU A 55 4.34 -23.27 -6.72
CA LEU A 55 4.67 -21.88 -6.40
C LEU A 55 6.13 -21.75 -5.94
N PRO A 56 6.90 -20.78 -6.49
CA PRO A 56 8.22 -20.45 -5.97
C PRO A 56 8.15 -20.00 -4.50
N LYS A 57 9.04 -20.58 -3.68
CA LYS A 57 9.21 -20.21 -2.26
C LYS A 57 10.02 -18.93 -2.06
N SER A 58 10.54 -18.34 -3.12
CA SER A 58 11.20 -17.05 -3.11
C SER A 58 11.15 -16.42 -4.50
N GLY A 59 11.20 -15.09 -4.55
CA GLY A 59 11.21 -14.32 -5.79
C GLY A 59 11.78 -12.92 -5.58
N GLN A 60 12.24 -12.31 -6.66
CA GLN A 60 12.82 -10.97 -6.68
C GLN A 60 12.48 -10.31 -8.03
N ALA A 61 11.89 -9.12 -7.99
CA ALA A 61 11.70 -8.27 -9.15
C ALA A 61 12.96 -7.41 -9.41
N PRO A 62 13.08 -6.73 -10.57
CA PRO A 62 14.10 -5.68 -10.73
C PRO A 62 13.93 -4.65 -9.61
N GLU A 63 15.04 -4.16 -9.06
CA GLU A 63 15.01 -3.25 -7.90
C GLU A 63 14.33 -1.91 -8.28
N PRO A 64 13.20 -1.56 -7.66
CA PRO A 64 12.60 -0.23 -7.81
C PRO A 64 13.55 0.82 -7.25
N TRP A 65 13.70 1.97 -7.90
CA TRP A 65 14.57 3.02 -7.39
C TRP A 65 13.93 3.84 -6.25
N SER A 66 14.69 4.06 -5.18
CA SER A 66 14.30 5.02 -4.13
C SER A 66 14.39 6.46 -4.64
N GLY A 67 13.43 7.29 -4.23
CA GLY A 67 13.40 8.73 -4.48
C GLY A 67 12.66 9.45 -3.35
N PRO A 68 12.76 10.80 -3.29
CA PRO A 68 12.12 11.58 -2.25
C PRO A 68 10.60 11.63 -2.47
N LEU A 69 9.83 11.77 -1.38
CA LEU A 69 8.36 11.70 -1.40
C LEU A 69 7.68 12.98 -1.91
N TRP A 70 8.42 14.08 -2.11
CA TRP A 70 7.90 15.39 -2.52
C TRP A 70 6.73 15.83 -1.64
N LEU A 71 7.03 16.04 -0.36
CA LEU A 71 6.02 16.29 0.66
C LEU A 71 5.25 17.58 0.35
N SER A 72 3.94 17.55 0.58
CA SER A 72 3.07 18.72 0.39
C SER A 72 3.40 19.86 1.34
N ILE A 73 4.06 19.57 2.49
CA ILE A 73 4.55 20.61 3.40
C ILE A 73 5.65 21.48 2.79
N ASP A 74 6.44 20.93 1.86
CA ASP A 74 7.51 21.60 1.13
C ASP A 74 7.04 22.13 -0.25
N ASP A 75 5.71 22.20 -0.44
CA ASP A 75 5.04 22.54 -1.71
C ASP A 75 5.28 21.53 -2.86
N GLY A 76 5.62 20.28 -2.54
CA GLY A 76 5.80 19.19 -3.51
C GLY A 76 7.01 19.41 -4.41
N ILE A 77 6.85 19.25 -5.73
CA ILE A 77 7.95 19.49 -6.70
C ILE A 77 8.26 20.99 -6.92
N ASN A 78 7.61 21.90 -6.18
CA ASN A 78 8.06 23.28 -6.02
C ASN A 78 9.20 23.41 -4.99
N TYR A 79 9.53 22.37 -4.22
CA TYR A 79 10.64 22.40 -3.28
C TYR A 79 11.97 22.67 -4.00
N ALA A 80 12.60 23.79 -3.67
CA ALA A 80 13.91 24.19 -4.16
C ALA A 80 15.01 23.45 -3.38
N TRP A 81 15.11 22.14 -3.63
CA TRP A 81 15.91 21.17 -2.86
C TRP A 81 17.44 21.37 -2.93
N ASN A 82 17.91 22.23 -3.82
CA ASN A 82 19.33 22.57 -4.00
C ASN A 82 19.50 24.09 -3.89
N ASP A 83 20.29 24.53 -2.91
CA ASP A 83 20.40 25.94 -2.53
C ASP A 83 20.80 26.83 -3.71
N GLY A 84 20.01 27.89 -3.93
CA GLY A 84 20.22 28.85 -5.02
C GLY A 84 19.87 28.32 -6.42
N GLN A 85 19.33 27.11 -6.56
CA GLN A 85 18.82 26.59 -7.83
C GLN A 85 17.28 26.66 -7.91
N PRO A 86 16.70 26.78 -9.11
CA PRO A 86 15.25 26.64 -9.29
C PRO A 86 14.78 25.22 -8.92
N SER A 87 13.55 25.11 -8.41
CA SER A 87 12.87 23.84 -8.13
C SER A 87 12.65 23.00 -9.42
N PRO A 88 12.35 21.69 -9.30
CA PRO A 88 12.07 20.85 -10.47
C PRO A 88 10.96 21.43 -11.38
N SER A 89 9.86 21.92 -10.79
CA SER A 89 8.77 22.56 -11.53
C SER A 89 9.20 23.86 -12.23
N ALA A 90 10.03 24.68 -11.58
CA ALA A 90 10.56 25.91 -12.16
C ALA A 90 11.56 25.62 -13.29
N LYS A 91 12.43 24.61 -13.12
CA LYS A 91 13.34 24.11 -14.16
C LYS A 91 12.58 23.64 -15.39
N TYR A 92 11.52 22.87 -15.20
CA TYR A 92 10.64 22.45 -16.30
C TYR A 92 10.06 23.66 -17.03
N ALA A 93 9.43 24.60 -16.29
CA ALA A 93 8.84 25.78 -16.88
C ALA A 93 9.86 26.61 -17.69
N LEU A 94 11.08 26.81 -17.17
CA LEU A 94 12.17 27.50 -17.87
C LEU A 94 12.60 26.77 -19.15
N ALA A 95 12.80 25.45 -19.08
CA ALA A 95 13.29 24.66 -20.21
C ALA A 95 12.28 24.56 -21.36
N PHE A 96 10.99 24.51 -21.04
CA PHE A 96 9.90 24.38 -22.02
C PHE A 96 9.20 25.72 -22.33
N ASN A 97 9.85 26.85 -22.00
CA ASN A 97 9.38 28.22 -22.29
C ASN A 97 7.96 28.53 -21.79
N MET A 98 7.65 28.08 -20.57
CA MET A 98 6.39 28.30 -19.86
C MET A 98 6.54 29.35 -18.77
N ASN A 99 5.42 29.89 -18.28
CA ASN A 99 5.43 30.83 -17.17
C ASN A 99 5.72 30.12 -15.84
N VAL A 100 6.92 30.35 -15.27
CA VAL A 100 7.38 29.75 -14.01
C VAL A 100 6.36 29.90 -12.87
N LYS A 101 5.82 31.11 -12.68
CA LYS A 101 4.85 31.37 -11.61
C LYS A 101 3.57 30.56 -11.81
N GLU A 102 3.06 30.52 -13.04
CA GLU A 102 1.85 29.78 -13.38
C GLU A 102 2.00 28.27 -13.16
N ILE A 103 3.13 27.68 -13.59
CA ILE A 103 3.42 26.25 -13.38
C ILE A 103 3.57 25.94 -11.89
N MET A 104 4.28 26.78 -11.13
CA MET A 104 4.43 26.58 -9.68
C MET A 104 3.09 26.74 -8.93
N ASP A 105 2.27 27.74 -9.27
CA ASP A 105 0.95 27.92 -8.66
C ASP A 105 0.01 26.75 -8.96
N LYS A 106 -0.02 26.27 -10.21
CA LYS A 106 -0.79 25.08 -10.60
C LYS A 106 -0.30 23.82 -9.88
N THR A 107 1.01 23.63 -9.76
CA THR A 107 1.64 22.54 -8.99
C THR A 107 1.23 22.57 -7.52
N SER A 108 1.32 23.74 -6.88
CA SER A 108 0.93 23.92 -5.48
C SER A 108 -0.55 23.60 -5.27
N ALA A 109 -1.42 24.15 -6.12
CA ALA A 109 -2.86 23.94 -6.06
C ALA A 109 -3.29 22.49 -6.37
N ARG A 110 -2.39 21.67 -6.92
CA ARG A 110 -2.64 20.27 -7.28
C ARG A 110 -2.19 19.29 -6.20
N SER A 111 -0.99 19.46 -5.65
CA SER A 111 -0.43 18.53 -4.64
C SER A 111 0.49 19.18 -3.59
N GLY A 112 0.72 20.49 -3.66
CA GLY A 112 1.51 21.23 -2.66
C GLY A 112 0.62 21.85 -1.58
N VAL A 113 1.03 23.02 -1.07
CA VAL A 113 0.34 23.73 0.02
C VAL A 113 -1.07 24.17 -0.38
N ASP A 114 -1.23 24.74 -1.58
CA ASP A 114 -2.50 25.32 -2.04
C ASP A 114 -3.56 24.26 -2.43
N ALA A 115 -3.20 22.97 -2.43
CA ALA A 115 -4.17 21.88 -2.58
C ALA A 115 -5.10 21.78 -1.34
N PHE A 116 -4.59 22.10 -0.15
CA PHE A 116 -5.28 21.94 1.13
C PHE A 116 -6.07 23.20 1.54
N LYS A 117 -6.93 23.68 0.63
CA LYS A 117 -7.67 24.96 0.75
C LYS A 117 -8.61 25.04 1.97
N THR A 118 -9.03 23.89 2.49
CA THR A 118 -9.89 23.75 3.67
C THR A 118 -9.11 23.64 4.98
N SER A 119 -7.80 23.37 4.95
CA SER A 119 -6.96 23.33 6.16
C SER A 119 -6.86 24.69 6.84
N LYS A 120 -6.72 24.67 8.16
CA LYS A 120 -6.51 25.84 9.03
C LYS A 120 -5.38 26.72 8.47
N ILE A 121 -5.66 28.02 8.33
CA ILE A 121 -4.65 29.03 7.94
C ILE A 121 -3.70 29.24 9.11
N CYS A 122 -2.41 29.39 8.83
CA CYS A 122 -1.38 29.57 9.83
C CYS A 122 -0.25 30.50 9.36
N THR A 123 0.54 30.97 10.32
CA THR A 123 1.80 31.72 10.14
C THR A 123 2.96 31.05 10.89
N SER A 124 2.69 30.06 11.75
CA SER A 124 3.69 29.29 12.50
C SER A 124 3.13 27.92 12.90
N SER A 125 3.97 26.88 12.98
CA SER A 125 3.53 25.53 13.36
C SER A 125 2.94 25.43 14.77
N SER A 126 3.23 26.37 15.66
CA SER A 126 2.57 26.51 16.97
C SER A 126 1.06 26.76 16.90
N GLN A 127 0.52 27.09 15.73
CA GLN A 127 -0.92 27.21 15.48
C GLN A 127 -1.54 25.92 14.92
N CYS A 128 -0.74 24.88 14.68
CA CYS A 128 -1.10 23.67 13.96
C CYS A 128 -0.95 22.43 14.86
N ASP A 129 -1.74 22.33 15.93
CA ASP A 129 -1.88 21.22 16.90
C ASP A 129 -0.89 20.03 16.71
N ASN A 130 -1.24 19.02 15.91
CA ASN A 130 -0.38 17.87 15.55
C ASN A 130 0.07 17.92 14.08
N ALA A 131 0.40 19.09 13.55
CA ALA A 131 0.61 19.37 12.13
C ALA A 131 1.69 20.45 11.93
N PHE A 132 2.13 20.64 10.68
CA PHE A 132 3.12 21.66 10.33
C PHE A 132 2.48 22.82 9.58
N CYS A 133 2.92 24.05 9.85
CA CYS A 133 2.50 25.20 9.06
C CYS A 133 3.32 25.26 7.77
N ALA A 134 2.75 24.70 6.69
CA ALA A 134 3.35 24.71 5.38
C ALA A 134 3.11 26.07 4.71
N ILE A 135 4.17 26.82 4.42
CA ILE A 135 4.13 28.18 3.86
C ILE A 135 4.91 28.17 2.54
N ARG A 136 4.28 28.61 1.44
CA ARG A 136 4.93 28.69 0.13
C ARG A 136 6.05 29.74 0.14
N THR A 137 7.07 29.54 -0.70
CA THR A 137 8.16 30.53 -0.88
C THR A 137 7.59 31.92 -1.19
N ASN A 138 8.05 32.94 -0.46
CA ASN A 138 7.58 34.33 -0.52
C ASN A 138 6.13 34.58 -0.03
N ALA A 139 5.44 33.60 0.55
CA ALA A 139 4.17 33.82 1.25
C ALA A 139 4.40 34.20 2.73
N VAL A 140 3.45 34.93 3.32
CA VAL A 140 3.46 35.33 4.75
C VAL A 140 2.53 34.48 5.62
N SER A 141 1.73 33.62 5.01
CA SER A 141 0.85 32.67 5.66
C SER A 141 0.68 31.42 4.78
N GLY A 142 0.22 30.35 5.40
CA GLY A 142 0.14 29.03 4.80
C GLY A 142 -0.98 28.19 5.41
N ARG A 143 -0.80 26.87 5.42
CA ARG A 143 -1.81 25.89 5.84
C ARG A 143 -1.24 24.86 6.82
N CYS A 144 -2.04 24.45 7.79
CA CYS A 144 -1.70 23.32 8.64
C CYS A 144 -1.86 22.00 7.86
N LEU A 145 -0.74 21.34 7.56
CA LEU A 145 -0.65 20.07 6.81
C LEU A 145 0.00 18.98 7.67
N GLN A 146 -0.36 17.73 7.40
CA GLN A 146 0.31 16.59 8.01
C GLN A 146 1.67 16.31 7.34
N PRO A 147 2.72 15.95 8.10
CA PRO A 147 4.08 15.84 7.57
C PRO A 147 4.26 14.67 6.58
N TRP A 148 3.36 13.69 6.57
CA TRP A 148 3.39 12.54 5.65
C TRP A 148 2.63 12.74 4.34
N PHE A 149 1.97 13.88 4.14
CA PHE A 149 1.29 14.16 2.87
C PHE A 149 2.33 14.35 1.76
N GLY A 150 2.23 13.57 0.69
CA GLY A 150 3.21 13.56 -0.41
C GLY A 150 2.80 12.64 -1.56
N LEU A 151 3.73 12.42 -2.49
CA LEU A 151 3.51 11.78 -3.78
C LEU A 151 3.90 10.29 -3.82
N SER A 152 3.81 9.55 -2.71
CA SER A 152 4.13 8.10 -2.68
C SER A 152 3.39 7.31 -3.78
N HIS A 153 2.12 7.62 -3.99
CA HIS A 153 1.27 7.04 -5.03
C HIS A 153 1.71 7.33 -6.48
N GLY A 154 2.56 8.33 -6.70
CA GLY A 154 3.22 8.61 -7.99
C GLY A 154 4.67 8.12 -8.05
N LEU A 155 5.41 8.23 -6.95
CA LEU A 155 6.80 7.81 -6.83
C LEU A 155 6.96 6.31 -7.07
N VAL A 156 6.13 5.51 -6.40
CA VAL A 156 6.26 4.05 -6.41
C VAL A 156 5.93 3.41 -7.78
N PRO A 157 4.86 3.78 -8.50
CA PRO A 157 4.67 3.24 -9.85
C PRO A 157 5.74 3.76 -10.83
N ALA A 158 6.25 4.99 -10.65
CA ALA A 158 7.38 5.48 -11.44
C ALA A 158 8.66 4.66 -11.16
N SER A 159 8.90 4.28 -9.91
CA SER A 159 10.11 3.51 -9.53
C SER A 159 10.12 2.07 -10.05
N ILE A 160 8.94 1.49 -10.28
CA ILE A 160 8.78 0.16 -10.89
C ILE A 160 8.86 0.22 -12.43
N LEU A 161 8.33 1.27 -13.06
CA LEU A 161 8.07 1.31 -14.52
C LEU A 161 9.07 2.15 -15.34
N GLU A 162 9.80 3.06 -14.68
CA GLU A 162 10.82 3.90 -15.30
C GLU A 162 12.22 3.49 -14.87
N LYS A 163 13.19 3.68 -15.77
CA LYS A 163 14.60 3.52 -15.41
C LYS A 163 15.00 4.63 -14.43
N LYS A 164 15.83 4.30 -13.45
CA LYS A 164 16.39 5.27 -12.50
C LYS A 164 17.14 6.39 -13.25
N PRO A 165 16.81 7.67 -13.05
CA PRO A 165 17.67 8.77 -13.46
C PRO A 165 19.01 8.69 -12.72
N VAL A 166 20.14 8.72 -13.42
CA VAL A 166 21.48 8.59 -12.81
C VAL A 166 22.44 9.75 -13.09
N CYS A 167 22.30 10.44 -14.24
CA CYS A 167 23.12 11.61 -14.58
C CYS A 167 22.29 12.88 -14.82
N SER A 168 22.94 14.03 -14.73
CA SER A 168 22.33 15.33 -15.05
C SER A 168 22.10 15.48 -16.56
N VAL A 169 20.97 16.07 -16.95
CA VAL A 169 20.59 16.30 -18.36
C VAL A 169 20.40 17.78 -18.62
N LYS A 170 21.08 18.31 -19.65
CA LYS A 170 20.87 19.69 -20.11
C LYS A 170 19.82 19.73 -21.23
N HIS A 171 18.78 20.54 -21.05
CA HIS A 171 17.76 20.81 -22.07
C HIS A 171 17.44 22.31 -22.10
N ASN A 172 17.46 22.93 -23.28
CA ASN A 172 17.17 24.36 -23.50
C ASN A 172 17.85 25.30 -22.48
N ASN A 173 19.14 25.06 -22.26
CA ASN A 173 20.01 25.74 -21.29
C ASN A 173 19.74 25.52 -19.79
N VAL A 174 18.69 24.80 -19.42
CA VAL A 174 18.45 24.34 -18.04
C VAL A 174 19.15 23.01 -17.80
N VAL A 175 19.76 22.82 -16.63
CA VAL A 175 20.32 21.55 -16.17
C VAL A 175 19.38 20.92 -15.15
N PHE A 176 18.91 19.71 -15.47
CA PHE A 176 18.12 18.86 -14.59
C PHE A 176 19.05 17.83 -13.96
N GLU A 177 19.16 17.83 -12.63
CA GLU A 177 19.84 16.78 -11.90
C GLU A 177 18.94 15.53 -11.81
N PRO A 178 19.49 14.34 -11.49
CA PRO A 178 18.68 13.12 -11.31
C PRO A 178 17.48 13.32 -10.35
N ILE A 179 17.68 14.10 -9.28
CA ILE A 179 16.63 14.42 -8.29
C ILE A 179 15.51 15.27 -8.92
N ASP A 180 15.82 16.23 -9.80
CA ASP A 180 14.79 16.99 -10.51
C ASP A 180 13.93 16.10 -11.40
N ILE A 181 14.58 15.18 -12.12
CA ILE A 181 13.92 14.26 -13.04
C ILE A 181 13.05 13.25 -12.27
N MET A 182 13.54 12.74 -11.13
CA MET A 182 12.76 11.92 -10.20
C MET A 182 11.51 12.65 -9.69
N GLY A 183 11.59 13.96 -9.44
CA GLY A 183 10.43 14.78 -9.05
C GLY A 183 9.42 14.93 -10.17
N LEU A 184 9.87 15.34 -11.35
CA LEU A 184 8.99 15.54 -12.50
C LEU A 184 8.26 14.24 -12.90
N ILE A 185 8.96 13.10 -12.92
CA ILE A 185 8.34 11.81 -13.28
C ILE A 185 7.37 11.34 -12.19
N THR A 186 7.72 11.50 -10.91
CA THR A 186 6.84 11.21 -9.77
C THR A 186 5.53 12.00 -9.86
N PHE A 187 5.62 13.29 -10.17
CA PHE A 187 4.45 14.17 -10.32
C PHE A 187 3.57 13.77 -11.50
N ILE A 188 4.15 13.45 -12.67
CA ILE A 188 3.39 12.92 -13.81
C ILE A 188 2.64 11.64 -13.43
N TYR A 189 3.28 10.70 -12.73
CA TYR A 189 2.63 9.45 -12.33
C TYR A 189 1.52 9.65 -11.29
N ALA A 190 1.66 10.63 -10.39
CA ALA A 190 0.59 11.03 -9.46
C ALA A 190 -0.62 11.65 -10.19
N GLU A 191 -0.37 12.41 -11.27
CA GLU A 191 -1.40 13.06 -12.07
C GLU A 191 -2.12 12.11 -13.05
N ALA A 192 -1.41 11.16 -13.66
CA ALA A 192 -1.85 10.34 -14.78
C ALA A 192 -2.80 9.17 -14.39
N VAL A 193 -3.67 9.39 -13.40
CA VAL A 193 -4.53 8.40 -12.72
C VAL A 193 -5.05 7.31 -13.66
N LYS A 194 -4.60 6.07 -13.44
CA LYS A 194 -5.05 4.89 -14.18
C LYS A 194 -5.91 3.99 -13.31
N SER A 195 -6.82 3.25 -13.96
CA SER A 195 -7.33 2.02 -13.38
C SER A 195 -6.17 1.04 -13.22
N ASN A 196 -5.78 0.80 -11.97
CA ASN A 196 -4.82 -0.22 -11.56
C ASN A 196 -5.57 -1.52 -11.25
N VAL A 197 -4.84 -2.65 -11.18
CA VAL A 197 -5.35 -3.83 -10.45
C VAL A 197 -5.19 -3.54 -8.97
N PHE A 198 -6.23 -3.75 -8.18
CA PHE A 198 -6.27 -3.43 -6.75
C PHE A 198 -6.93 -4.61 -6.03
N ILE A 199 -6.35 -5.03 -4.90
CA ILE A 199 -6.78 -6.16 -4.07
C ILE A 199 -6.78 -5.69 -2.61
N GLY A 200 -7.83 -6.05 -1.88
CA GLY A 200 -8.25 -5.36 -0.66
C GLY A 200 -9.01 -4.06 -0.94
N GLU A 201 -9.69 -3.52 0.06
CA GLU A 201 -10.16 -2.13 0.10
C GLU A 201 -9.21 -1.31 0.99
N ARG A 202 -9.54 -0.04 1.26
CA ARG A 202 -8.75 0.78 2.20
C ARG A 202 -9.46 0.85 3.54
N TYR A 203 -8.84 0.35 4.59
CA TYR A 203 -9.22 0.68 5.96
C TYR A 203 -8.88 2.15 6.27
N ARG A 204 -9.69 2.79 7.12
CA ARG A 204 -9.56 4.22 7.45
C ARG A 204 -9.43 4.47 8.96
N GLY A 205 -9.29 3.41 9.74
CA GLY A 205 -9.34 3.48 11.20
C GLY A 205 -10.77 3.45 11.73
N GLU A 206 -11.70 2.76 11.06
CA GLU A 206 -13.06 2.55 11.55
C GLU A 206 -13.07 1.76 12.88
N ASP A 207 -13.80 2.26 13.88
CA ASP A 207 -13.96 1.57 15.17
C ASP A 207 -14.55 0.16 15.00
N GLY A 208 -14.04 -0.80 15.77
CA GLY A 208 -14.51 -2.18 15.76
C GLY A 208 -14.09 -2.97 17.01
N THR A 209 -14.67 -4.15 17.16
CA THR A 209 -14.33 -5.14 18.19
C THR A 209 -13.58 -6.33 17.60
N GLU A 210 -12.82 -7.05 18.43
CA GLU A 210 -12.24 -8.36 18.11
C GLU A 210 -13.19 -9.51 18.52
N ASP A 211 -13.14 -10.63 17.80
CA ASP A 211 -13.78 -11.89 18.23
C ASP A 211 -12.94 -12.67 19.27
N ALA A 212 -13.44 -13.81 19.75
CA ALA A 212 -12.76 -14.66 20.73
C ALA A 212 -11.41 -15.26 20.25
N HIS A 213 -11.01 -15.00 19.00
CA HIS A 213 -9.78 -15.44 18.37
C HIS A 213 -8.91 -14.26 17.86
N GLY A 214 -9.22 -13.03 18.27
CA GLY A 214 -8.45 -11.82 17.92
C GLY A 214 -8.71 -11.30 16.51
N ARG A 215 -9.77 -11.75 15.83
CA ARG A 215 -10.12 -11.25 14.49
C ARG A 215 -10.99 -10.01 14.60
N PHE A 216 -10.57 -8.93 13.95
CA PHE A 216 -11.32 -7.67 13.95
C PHE A 216 -12.64 -7.77 13.18
N SER A 217 -13.66 -7.02 13.63
CA SER A 217 -15.02 -7.08 13.07
C SER A 217 -15.17 -6.34 11.74
N VAL A 218 -14.39 -5.29 11.50
CA VAL A 218 -14.43 -4.51 10.25
C VAL A 218 -13.91 -5.36 9.08
N SER A 219 -14.63 -5.38 7.96
CA SER A 219 -14.27 -6.19 6.78
C SER A 219 -13.05 -5.64 6.03
N SER A 220 -12.97 -4.32 5.86
CA SER A 220 -11.84 -3.66 5.19
C SER A 220 -10.51 -3.79 5.93
N TYR A 221 -10.54 -4.12 7.23
CA TYR A 221 -9.32 -4.47 7.99
C TYR A 221 -8.79 -5.88 7.64
N ARG A 222 -9.50 -6.68 6.84
CA ARG A 222 -9.22 -8.12 6.72
C ARG A 222 -9.41 -8.70 5.32
N ASP A 223 -9.73 -7.86 4.35
CA ASP A 223 -10.13 -8.28 3.01
C ASP A 223 -8.94 -8.77 2.17
N VAL A 224 -7.71 -8.34 2.48
CA VAL A 224 -6.49 -8.97 2.00
C VAL A 224 -6.31 -10.35 2.63
N ASN A 225 -6.90 -11.35 1.99
CA ASN A 225 -6.71 -12.75 2.36
C ASN A 225 -5.24 -13.20 2.15
N PRO A 226 -4.60 -13.88 3.12
CA PRO A 226 -3.21 -14.32 2.97
C PRO A 226 -3.01 -15.34 1.84
N GLY A 227 -4.06 -16.05 1.43
CA GLY A 227 -4.05 -16.91 0.25
C GLY A 227 -3.82 -16.14 -1.04
N ILE A 228 -4.56 -15.04 -1.28
CA ILE A 228 -4.33 -14.20 -2.48
C ILE A 228 -2.98 -13.50 -2.39
N PHE A 229 -2.59 -13.01 -1.20
CA PHE A 229 -1.25 -12.44 -0.97
C PHE A 229 -0.12 -13.43 -1.34
N HIS A 230 -0.20 -14.69 -0.89
CA HIS A 230 0.82 -15.70 -1.18
C HIS A 230 0.88 -16.05 -2.68
N ILE A 231 -0.28 -16.23 -3.32
CA ILE A 231 -0.40 -16.45 -4.76
C ILE A 231 0.22 -15.28 -5.53
N THR A 232 -0.16 -14.05 -5.19
CA THR A 232 0.36 -12.80 -5.78
C THR A 232 1.89 -12.75 -5.65
N ALA A 233 2.41 -12.82 -4.43
CA ALA A 233 3.84 -12.67 -4.18
C ALA A 233 4.69 -13.75 -4.88
N SER A 234 4.31 -15.02 -4.79
CA SER A 234 5.03 -16.12 -5.45
C SER A 234 4.95 -16.06 -6.98
N ASN A 235 3.81 -15.66 -7.58
CA ASN A 235 3.70 -15.56 -9.03
C ASN A 235 4.44 -14.32 -9.57
N LEU A 236 4.15 -13.12 -9.06
CA LEU A 236 4.74 -11.88 -9.57
C LEU A 236 6.26 -11.86 -9.40
N LEU A 237 6.75 -12.12 -8.19
CA LEU A 237 8.18 -12.02 -7.88
C LEU A 237 8.96 -13.29 -8.29
N GLY A 238 8.32 -14.45 -8.25
CA GLY A 238 8.96 -15.75 -8.49
C GLY A 238 8.84 -16.32 -9.91
N LYS A 239 7.78 -15.95 -10.66
CA LYS A 239 7.53 -16.48 -12.03
C LYS A 239 7.51 -15.38 -13.10
N LEU A 240 7.00 -14.19 -12.80
CA LEU A 240 6.78 -13.12 -13.79
C LEU A 240 7.87 -12.03 -13.80
N ASN A 241 8.75 -12.00 -12.79
CA ASN A 241 9.75 -10.94 -12.60
C ASN A 241 9.08 -9.54 -12.60
N ARG A 242 8.09 -9.36 -11.71
CA ARG A 242 7.29 -8.14 -11.55
C ARG A 242 7.16 -7.76 -10.08
N SER A 243 7.26 -6.47 -9.80
CA SER A 243 6.92 -5.88 -8.50
C SER A 243 5.43 -5.57 -8.43
N PHE A 244 4.92 -5.42 -7.21
CA PHE A 244 3.60 -4.86 -6.91
C PHE A 244 3.74 -3.86 -5.75
N ILE A 245 2.73 -3.03 -5.55
CA ILE A 245 2.74 -1.94 -4.58
C ILE A 245 1.83 -2.32 -3.42
N ILE A 246 2.31 -2.15 -2.21
CA ILE A 246 1.63 -2.58 -0.99
C ILE A 246 1.49 -1.39 -0.03
N ASP A 247 0.39 -1.33 0.70
CA ASP A 247 0.34 -0.54 1.94
C ASP A 247 0.65 -1.47 3.11
N ILE A 248 1.71 -1.17 3.85
CA ILE A 248 2.26 -2.08 4.87
C ILE A 248 1.56 -1.97 6.23
N HIS A 249 0.62 -1.02 6.37
CA HIS A 249 -0.10 -0.74 7.60
C HIS A 249 -1.60 -0.58 7.34
N ALA A 250 -2.42 -1.41 7.99
CA ALA A 250 -3.86 -1.22 8.06
C ALA A 250 -4.21 -0.13 9.10
N ASP A 251 -3.95 1.13 8.76
CA ASP A 251 -4.32 2.29 9.58
C ASP A 251 -4.75 3.52 8.73
N ALA A 252 -4.91 4.68 9.35
CA ALA A 252 -5.40 5.88 8.66
C ALA A 252 -4.37 6.50 7.69
N LEU A 253 -3.08 6.21 7.87
CA LEU A 253 -1.97 6.61 7.01
C LEU A 253 -1.95 5.72 5.76
N VAL A 254 -1.41 6.22 4.64
CA VAL A 254 -1.22 5.40 3.43
C VAL A 254 0.23 5.48 2.98
N TRP A 255 0.92 4.35 3.07
CA TRP A 255 2.35 4.22 2.79
C TRP A 255 2.58 3.18 1.70
N ASN A 256 2.31 3.59 0.46
CA ASN A 256 2.68 2.83 -0.73
C ASN A 256 4.19 2.49 -0.70
N GLN A 257 4.50 1.21 -0.76
CA GLN A 257 5.86 0.67 -0.87
C GLN A 257 5.93 -0.31 -2.06
N PRO A 258 6.98 -0.29 -2.89
CA PRO A 258 7.16 -1.31 -3.91
C PRO A 258 7.78 -2.57 -3.30
N VAL A 259 7.19 -3.72 -3.55
CA VAL A 259 7.72 -5.01 -3.07
C VAL A 259 8.85 -5.46 -3.98
N HIS A 260 10.06 -5.58 -3.44
CA HIS A 260 11.25 -5.99 -4.17
C HIS A 260 11.49 -7.50 -4.11
N THR A 261 11.38 -8.10 -2.91
CA THR A 261 11.56 -9.55 -2.73
C THR A 261 10.42 -10.18 -1.93
N PHE A 262 10.25 -11.48 -2.11
CA PHE A 262 9.44 -12.35 -1.26
C PHE A 262 10.22 -13.62 -0.96
N LYS A 263 10.11 -14.13 0.27
CA LYS A 263 10.73 -15.38 0.70
C LYS A 263 9.88 -16.07 1.76
N VAL A 264 9.60 -17.35 1.53
CA VAL A 264 9.00 -18.23 2.52
C VAL A 264 10.10 -18.85 3.37
N THR A 265 10.05 -18.62 4.68
CA THR A 265 11.03 -19.09 5.67
C THR A 265 10.57 -20.36 6.40
N LYS A 266 9.25 -20.61 6.45
CA LYS A 266 8.65 -21.84 6.98
C LYS A 266 7.44 -22.27 6.15
N GLN A 267 7.30 -23.57 5.90
CA GLN A 267 6.05 -24.21 5.48
C GLN A 267 5.90 -25.50 6.28
N LYS A 268 4.84 -25.62 7.09
CA LYS A 268 4.51 -26.81 7.90
C LYS A 268 3.11 -27.27 7.51
N LEU A 269 3.01 -28.44 6.86
CA LEU A 269 1.72 -29.10 6.63
C LEU A 269 1.11 -29.53 7.97
N MET A 270 -0.20 -29.36 8.10
CA MET A 270 -0.99 -29.63 9.30
C MET A 270 -2.36 -30.16 8.91
N THR A 271 -2.88 -31.10 9.70
CA THR A 271 -4.29 -31.47 9.63
C THR A 271 -5.19 -30.32 10.09
N LEU A 272 -6.44 -30.32 9.65
CA LEU A 272 -7.48 -29.39 10.13
C LEU A 272 -7.51 -29.31 11.67
N LYS A 273 -7.44 -30.47 12.36
CA LYS A 273 -7.48 -30.54 13.83
C LYS A 273 -6.24 -29.91 14.48
N GLU A 274 -5.05 -30.17 13.96
CA GLU A 274 -3.82 -29.57 14.49
C GLU A 274 -3.84 -28.05 14.34
N ALA A 275 -4.33 -27.52 13.21
CA ALA A 275 -4.45 -26.09 12.99
C ALA A 275 -5.49 -25.45 13.92
N ALA A 276 -6.66 -26.07 14.07
CA ALA A 276 -7.69 -25.62 15.00
C ALA A 276 -7.17 -25.54 16.44
N GLN A 277 -6.41 -26.54 16.88
CA GLN A 277 -5.85 -26.59 18.23
C GLN A 277 -4.63 -25.66 18.43
N GLU A 278 -3.75 -25.53 17.43
CA GLU A 278 -2.56 -24.67 17.52
C GLU A 278 -2.97 -23.19 17.54
N PHE A 279 -3.80 -22.75 16.59
CA PHE A 279 -4.09 -21.32 16.36
C PHE A 279 -5.35 -20.82 17.07
N PHE A 280 -6.40 -21.63 17.20
CA PHE A 280 -7.72 -21.19 17.68
C PHE A 280 -8.17 -21.82 19.00
N LYS A 281 -7.43 -22.82 19.51
CA LYS A 281 -7.80 -23.62 20.70
C LYS A 281 -9.15 -24.35 20.56
N GLN A 282 -9.46 -24.77 19.33
CA GLN A 282 -10.69 -25.47 18.96
C GLN A 282 -10.40 -26.91 18.54
N ASP A 283 -11.29 -27.85 18.88
CA ASP A 283 -11.16 -29.27 18.49
C ASP A 283 -11.38 -29.53 16.99
N SER A 284 -11.94 -28.57 16.25
CA SER A 284 -12.27 -28.70 14.82
C SER A 284 -12.10 -27.39 14.05
N TYR A 285 -11.73 -27.50 12.78
CA TYR A 285 -11.65 -26.39 11.84
C TYR A 285 -12.93 -26.37 11.00
N THR A 286 -13.81 -25.40 11.25
CA THR A 286 -15.15 -25.33 10.65
C THR A 286 -15.32 -24.16 9.69
N TRP A 287 -14.22 -23.45 9.40
CA TRP A 287 -14.30 -22.11 8.85
C TRP A 287 -14.32 -22.03 7.32
N ASN A 288 -13.75 -23.02 6.63
CA ASN A 288 -13.82 -23.19 5.19
C ASN A 288 -14.08 -24.67 4.87
N ALA A 289 -15.19 -24.96 4.20
CA ALA A 289 -15.60 -26.32 3.85
C ALA A 289 -14.85 -26.91 2.64
N ASP A 290 -14.19 -26.08 1.83
CA ASP A 290 -13.35 -26.51 0.71
C ASP A 290 -11.93 -26.93 1.18
N ALA A 291 -11.57 -26.62 2.44
CA ALA A 291 -10.27 -26.92 3.03
C ALA A 291 -10.20 -28.38 3.51
N THR A 292 -9.21 -29.13 3.00
CA THR A 292 -8.89 -30.50 3.45
C THR A 292 -7.59 -30.57 4.24
N GLU A 293 -6.67 -29.64 3.99
CA GLU A 293 -5.37 -29.54 4.65
C GLU A 293 -5.05 -28.08 4.97
N ILE A 294 -4.21 -27.84 5.98
CA ILE A 294 -3.70 -26.51 6.34
C ILE A 294 -2.18 -26.50 6.19
N VAL A 295 -1.62 -25.41 5.68
CA VAL A 295 -0.16 -25.17 5.75
C VAL A 295 0.11 -23.93 6.58
N HIS A 296 0.82 -24.09 7.69
CA HIS A 296 1.35 -22.96 8.45
C HIS A 296 2.58 -22.39 7.74
N VAL A 297 2.53 -21.10 7.43
CA VAL A 297 3.55 -20.39 6.65
C VAL A 297 4.12 -19.24 7.47
N ASN A 298 5.45 -19.14 7.50
CA ASN A 298 6.12 -17.88 7.76
C ASN A 298 6.78 -17.43 6.46
N SER A 299 6.55 -16.17 6.07
CA SER A 299 7.22 -15.53 4.95
C SER A 299 7.70 -14.14 5.32
N GLN A 300 8.47 -13.53 4.44
CA GLN A 300 8.88 -12.14 4.53
C GLN A 300 8.84 -11.49 3.14
N ILE A 301 8.57 -10.19 3.10
CA ILE A 301 8.86 -9.35 1.94
C ILE A 301 10.00 -8.38 2.28
N THR A 302 10.65 -7.82 1.27
CA THR A 302 11.44 -6.59 1.41
C THR A 302 10.92 -5.53 0.46
N THR A 303 10.96 -4.28 0.89
CA THR A 303 10.68 -3.10 0.06
C THR A 303 12.00 -2.52 -0.46
N VAL A 304 12.10 -1.19 -0.59
CA VAL A 304 13.32 -0.45 -0.96
C VAL A 304 13.62 0.61 0.09
N ASP A 305 14.87 1.06 0.19
CA ASP A 305 15.29 2.06 1.18
C ASP A 305 14.46 3.36 1.05
N ALA A 306 14.01 3.91 2.17
CA ALA A 306 13.43 5.24 2.19
C ALA A 306 14.55 6.29 2.13
N VAL A 307 14.37 7.30 1.28
CA VAL A 307 15.35 8.37 1.07
C VAL A 307 14.71 9.75 1.19
N GLU A 308 15.46 10.68 1.75
CA GLU A 308 15.12 12.10 1.83
C GLU A 308 16.24 12.95 1.23
N ILE A 309 15.95 14.23 0.98
CA ILE A 309 16.97 15.18 0.53
C ILE A 309 17.59 15.84 1.76
N VAL A 310 18.88 15.59 1.98
CA VAL A 310 19.67 16.18 3.06
C VAL A 310 20.87 16.91 2.44
N ASN A 311 21.00 18.20 2.71
CA ASN A 311 22.09 19.05 2.19
C ASN A 311 22.27 18.94 0.65
N GLY A 312 21.16 19.00 -0.10
CA GLY A 312 21.17 18.91 -1.56
C GLY A 312 21.56 17.55 -2.13
N LYS A 313 21.40 16.45 -1.38
CA LYS A 313 21.68 15.07 -1.85
C LYS A 313 20.65 14.09 -1.32
N LEU A 314 20.40 12.99 -2.03
CA LEU A 314 19.63 11.88 -1.48
C LEU A 314 20.45 11.19 -0.38
N SER A 315 19.83 11.01 0.78
CA SER A 315 20.34 10.20 1.88
C SER A 315 19.33 9.14 2.23
N VAL A 316 19.78 7.90 2.48
CA VAL A 316 18.96 6.86 3.08
C VAL A 316 18.63 7.28 4.51
N THR A 317 17.34 7.35 4.84
CA THR A 317 16.84 7.68 6.18
C THR A 317 16.34 6.46 6.92
N LEU A 318 15.77 5.48 6.20
CA LEU A 318 15.40 4.18 6.73
C LEU A 318 15.79 3.08 5.72
N LYS A 319 16.51 2.07 6.19
CA LYS A 319 16.83 0.90 5.37
C LYS A 319 15.64 -0.04 5.25
N ALA A 320 15.50 -0.70 4.10
CA ALA A 320 14.52 -1.75 3.91
C ALA A 320 14.91 -3.02 4.68
N GLU A 321 14.29 -3.23 5.83
CA GLU A 321 14.37 -4.49 6.58
C GLU A 321 13.27 -5.47 6.14
N PRO A 322 13.47 -6.80 6.29
CA PRO A 322 12.44 -7.78 5.96
C PRO A 322 11.20 -7.64 6.85
N LEU A 323 10.03 -7.46 6.22
CA LEU A 323 8.74 -7.42 6.90
C LEU A 323 8.19 -8.86 7.03
N PRO A 324 8.10 -9.42 8.25
CA PRO A 324 7.66 -10.80 8.46
C PRO A 324 6.14 -10.92 8.46
N TYR A 325 5.64 -12.03 7.92
CA TYR A 325 4.24 -12.40 7.92
C TYR A 325 4.03 -13.84 8.40
N ASP A 326 3.00 -14.05 9.21
CA ASP A 326 2.60 -15.35 9.78
C ASP A 326 1.12 -15.64 9.45
N TYR A 327 0.87 -16.74 8.75
CA TYR A 327 -0.48 -17.11 8.29
C TYR A 327 -0.61 -18.61 8.10
N ILE A 328 -1.87 -19.05 8.05
CA ILE A 328 -2.22 -20.38 7.54
C ILE A 328 -2.78 -20.26 6.12
N LEU A 329 -2.43 -21.21 5.26
CA LEU A 329 -3.05 -21.41 3.95
C LEU A 329 -4.01 -22.60 4.03
N GLU A 330 -5.20 -22.42 3.47
CA GLU A 330 -6.20 -23.47 3.31
C GLU A 330 -6.01 -24.15 1.96
N LEU A 331 -5.76 -25.46 1.96
CA LEU A 331 -5.60 -26.25 0.73
C LEU A 331 -6.80 -27.18 0.53
N ASN A 332 -7.26 -27.29 -0.72
CA ASN A 332 -8.20 -28.33 -1.11
C ASN A 332 -7.50 -29.66 -1.44
N LYS A 333 -8.28 -30.70 -1.71
CA LYS A 333 -7.81 -32.07 -2.04
C LYS A 333 -6.82 -32.13 -3.22
N ASP A 334 -6.80 -31.12 -4.09
CA ASP A 334 -5.92 -31.03 -5.25
C ASP A 334 -4.65 -30.22 -4.92
N GLY A 335 -4.38 -29.90 -3.65
CA GLY A 335 -3.23 -29.10 -3.21
C GLY A 335 -3.27 -27.63 -3.62
N LYS A 336 -4.43 -27.12 -4.04
CA LYS A 336 -4.62 -25.72 -4.42
C LYS A 336 -5.04 -24.88 -3.22
N ILE A 337 -4.46 -23.70 -3.12
CA ILE A 337 -4.85 -22.67 -2.14
C ILE A 337 -6.28 -22.23 -2.44
N VAL A 338 -7.16 -22.32 -1.45
CA VAL A 338 -8.58 -21.93 -1.49
C VAL A 338 -8.95 -20.88 -0.44
N GLY A 339 -7.97 -20.44 0.35
CA GLY A 339 -8.11 -19.41 1.38
C GLY A 339 -6.94 -19.42 2.34
N GLY A 340 -7.14 -18.85 3.52
CA GLY A 340 -6.14 -18.68 4.55
C GLY A 340 -6.57 -17.65 5.59
N GLU A 341 -5.83 -17.55 6.69
CA GLU A 341 -6.06 -16.60 7.77
C GLU A 341 -4.72 -16.12 8.35
N TRP A 342 -4.63 -14.82 8.63
CA TRP A 342 -3.48 -14.25 9.33
C TRP A 342 -3.47 -14.71 10.79
N VAL A 343 -2.31 -15.00 11.37
CA VAL A 343 -2.23 -15.51 12.75
C VAL A 343 -1.12 -14.82 13.55
N ARG A 344 -1.23 -14.88 14.89
CA ARG A 344 -0.30 -14.24 15.83
C ARG A 344 -0.19 -12.74 15.53
N ASP A 345 1.01 -12.15 15.61
CA ASP A 345 1.29 -10.75 15.28
C ASP A 345 0.70 -10.28 13.95
N SER A 346 0.65 -11.14 12.93
CA SER A 346 0.10 -10.77 11.63
C SER A 346 -1.42 -10.62 11.60
N LEU A 347 -2.16 -10.94 12.67
CA LEU A 347 -3.57 -10.51 12.81
C LEU A 347 -3.72 -8.98 12.76
N ASN A 348 -2.70 -8.25 13.24
CA ASN A 348 -2.69 -6.79 13.31
C ASN A 348 -1.48 -6.17 12.56
N LYS A 349 -0.68 -7.00 11.89
CA LYS A 349 0.51 -6.65 11.11
C LYS A 349 0.49 -7.38 9.77
N HIS A 350 -0.52 -7.06 8.97
CA HIS A 350 -0.69 -7.49 7.60
C HIS A 350 -0.86 -6.24 6.69
N PRO A 351 -0.81 -6.41 5.36
CA PRO A 351 -1.09 -5.33 4.41
C PRO A 351 -2.54 -4.83 4.51
N ASP A 352 -2.78 -3.54 4.30
CA ASP A 352 -4.15 -2.99 4.13
C ASP A 352 -4.72 -3.38 2.76
N PHE A 353 -3.96 -3.02 1.72
CA PHE A 353 -4.25 -3.37 0.33
C PHE A 353 -2.95 -3.53 -0.46
N TYR A 354 -3.07 -4.06 -1.67
CA TYR A 354 -2.02 -3.95 -2.66
C TYR A 354 -2.56 -3.76 -4.07
N TRP A 355 -1.74 -3.14 -4.91
CA TRP A 355 -2.10 -2.79 -6.28
C TRP A 355 -0.93 -2.92 -7.24
N ILE A 356 -1.26 -3.10 -8.52
CA ILE A 356 -0.29 -3.28 -9.60
C ILE A 356 -0.51 -2.15 -10.60
N PRO A 357 0.52 -1.34 -10.90
CA PRO A 357 0.37 -0.25 -11.83
C PRO A 357 0.18 -0.81 -13.25
N ARG A 358 -0.86 -0.35 -13.96
CA ARG A 358 -1.21 -0.87 -15.30
C ARG A 358 -0.14 -0.60 -16.37
N GLY A 359 0.84 0.25 -16.09
CA GLY A 359 1.95 0.58 -16.97
C GLY A 359 2.08 2.09 -17.20
N ARG A 360 3.19 2.48 -17.82
CA ARG A 360 3.60 3.87 -18.13
C ARG A 360 2.45 4.76 -18.63
N PRO A 361 2.34 6.04 -18.19
CA PRO A 361 1.37 7.01 -18.70
C PRO A 361 1.24 7.01 -20.23
N ALA A 362 0.10 7.47 -20.76
CA ALA A 362 -0.07 7.60 -22.20
C ALA A 362 1.01 8.55 -22.75
N ALA A 363 1.58 8.23 -23.92
CA ALA A 363 2.72 8.97 -24.46
C ALA A 363 2.42 10.47 -24.71
N ASP A 364 1.15 10.78 -24.99
CA ASP A 364 0.58 12.11 -25.19
C ASP A 364 -0.03 12.73 -23.91
N PHE A 365 0.13 12.08 -22.74
CA PHE A 365 -0.38 12.61 -21.48
C PHE A 365 0.25 13.97 -21.14
N VAL A 366 -0.60 14.97 -20.96
CA VAL A 366 -0.24 16.26 -20.37
C VAL A 366 -1.03 16.44 -19.09
N SER A 367 -0.31 16.73 -18.01
CA SER A 367 -0.87 16.95 -16.68
C SER A 367 -1.67 18.25 -16.63
N VAL A 368 -2.56 18.40 -15.64
CA VAL A 368 -3.41 19.62 -15.52
C VAL A 368 -2.59 20.88 -15.22
N THR A 369 -1.35 20.72 -14.77
CA THR A 369 -0.42 21.83 -14.54
C THR A 369 0.35 22.23 -15.81
N GLY A 370 0.37 21.37 -16.84
CA GLY A 370 1.04 21.60 -18.13
C GLY A 370 2.30 20.76 -18.36
N LEU A 371 2.66 19.85 -17.45
CA LEU A 371 3.81 18.96 -17.62
C LEU A 371 3.44 17.81 -18.57
N SER A 372 4.25 17.58 -19.60
CA SER A 372 4.07 16.52 -20.59
C SER A 372 4.85 15.27 -20.21
N TYR A 373 4.22 14.10 -20.27
CA TYR A 373 4.92 12.84 -20.05
C TYR A 373 6.00 12.60 -21.11
N ALA A 374 5.78 12.97 -22.37
CA ALA A 374 6.79 12.84 -23.42
C ALA A 374 8.08 13.63 -23.10
N ASP A 375 7.92 14.86 -22.62
CA ASP A 375 9.04 15.74 -22.27
C ASP A 375 9.81 15.21 -21.04
N VAL A 376 9.09 14.81 -19.99
CA VAL A 376 9.72 14.26 -18.77
C VAL A 376 10.34 12.88 -19.02
N SER A 377 9.69 12.02 -19.79
CA SER A 377 10.22 10.70 -20.19
C SER A 377 11.49 10.86 -21.04
N MET A 378 11.54 11.82 -21.96
CA MET A 378 12.75 12.15 -22.73
C MET A 378 13.93 12.57 -21.83
N LEU A 379 13.68 13.32 -20.75
CA LEU A 379 14.70 13.65 -19.75
C LEU A 379 15.13 12.41 -18.95
N ALA A 380 14.18 11.58 -18.50
CA ALA A 380 14.46 10.36 -17.75
C ALA A 380 15.25 9.32 -18.56
N GLU A 381 14.88 9.10 -19.82
CA GLU A 381 15.59 8.17 -20.71
C GLU A 381 17.01 8.65 -21.03
N LYS A 382 17.22 9.95 -21.24
CA LYS A 382 18.58 10.52 -21.37
C LYS A 382 19.40 10.35 -20.09
N SER A 383 18.79 10.62 -18.93
CA SER A 383 19.45 10.50 -17.63
C SER A 383 19.84 9.04 -17.30
N ALA A 384 18.99 8.09 -17.69
CA ALA A 384 19.23 6.65 -17.50
C ALA A 384 20.12 6.02 -18.58
N ALA A 385 20.30 6.69 -19.74
CA ALA A 385 21.15 6.21 -20.83
C ALA A 385 22.62 6.67 -20.70
N CYS A 386 22.95 7.49 -19.70
CA CYS A 386 24.33 7.72 -19.31
C CYS A 386 24.98 6.41 -18.85
N SER A 387 25.81 5.83 -19.71
CA SER A 387 26.87 4.93 -19.26
C SER A 387 27.87 5.76 -18.46
N ASP A 388 28.12 5.40 -17.20
CA ASP A 388 29.13 6.05 -16.35
C ASP A 388 30.46 6.17 -17.10
N LYS A 389 30.81 7.40 -17.49
CA LYS A 389 32.06 7.78 -18.17
C LYS A 389 32.37 9.26 -17.95
N PRO A 390 33.43 9.61 -17.22
CA PRO A 390 34.27 8.81 -16.31
C PRO A 390 33.80 8.85 -14.85
#